data_AF-A0A1F8F251-F1
#
_entry.id   AF-A0A1F8F251-F1
#
_cell.length_a   1.000
_cell.length_b   1.000
_cell.length_c   1.000
_cell.angle_alpha   90.00
_cell.angle_beta   90.00
_cell.angle_gamma   90.00
#
_symmetry.space_group_name_H-M   'P 1'
#
loop_
_entity.id
_entity.type
_entity.pdbx_description
1 polymer ?
#
loop_
_entity_poly.entity_id
_entity_poly.type
_entity_poly.pdbx_seq_one_letter_code
_entity_poly.pdbx_strand_id
1 'polypeptide(L)'
;MNFEVHITAEPQDFNRWKELCHRLGLNPLWIKNASGWYNQQMLCSVEYNGSFLGVNNYVRELSGQIRDAKFKVVREKIECQFRKWPSSLYNECHIKIRLPDSENEVVLALCRVNGISPSWSLIHDVTGERKWYLTVRDYSLDIRSTSLRFGKTIKTIHDRFGQPSGIEIETVIFDTNKNIDKGWI
;
A
#
# COMPACT_ATOMS: atom_id res chain seq x y z
N MET A 1 -19.11 -4.87 7.92
CA MET A 1 -18.44 -4.38 6.70
C MET A 1 -16.95 -4.54 6.91
N ASN A 2 -16.21 -5.01 5.91
CA ASN A 2 -14.76 -5.20 6.02
C ASN A 2 -14.04 -3.90 5.59
N PHE A 3 -13.06 -3.50 6.38
CA PHE A 3 -12.14 -2.40 6.14
C PHE A 3 -10.71 -2.91 6.27
N GLU A 4 -9.78 -2.35 5.52
CA GLU A 4 -8.35 -2.50 5.80
C GLU A 4 -7.83 -1.19 6.41
N VAL A 5 -7.07 -1.30 7.49
CA VAL A 5 -6.40 -0.19 8.15
C VAL A 5 -4.92 -0.28 7.85
N HIS A 6 -4.33 0.84 7.40
CA HIS A 6 -2.89 0.96 7.22
C HIS A 6 -2.34 2.10 8.07
N ILE A 7 -1.33 1.82 8.88
CA ILE A 7 -0.58 2.84 9.62
C ILE A 7 0.85 2.88 9.08
N THR A 8 1.31 4.07 8.71
CA THR A 8 2.69 4.30 8.25
C THR A 8 3.47 5.08 9.30
N ALA A 9 4.68 4.64 9.60
CA ALA A 9 5.63 5.31 10.47
C ALA A 9 6.93 5.68 9.72
N GLU A 10 7.63 6.70 10.21
CA GLU A 10 8.99 7.02 9.73
C GLU A 10 9.93 5.83 9.95
N PRO A 11 10.87 5.56 9.04
CA PRO A 11 11.86 4.48 9.19
C PRO A 11 12.64 4.59 10.50
N GLN A 12 12.69 3.48 11.25
CA GLN A 12 13.48 3.31 12.46
C GLN A 12 13.96 1.85 12.55
N ASP A 13 14.10 1.30 13.76
CA ASP A 13 14.40 -0.11 14.00
C ASP A 13 13.20 -0.99 13.60
N PHE A 14 13.37 -1.71 12.49
CA PHE A 14 12.33 -2.60 11.98
C PHE A 14 12.12 -3.88 12.80
N ASN A 15 13.11 -4.34 13.58
CA ASN A 15 12.89 -5.47 14.47
C ASN A 15 11.94 -5.06 15.59
N ARG A 16 12.16 -3.89 16.19
CA ARG A 16 11.23 -3.31 17.17
C ARG A 16 9.84 -3.06 16.57
N TRP A 17 9.77 -2.63 15.30
CA TRP A 17 8.50 -2.47 14.60
C TRP A 17 7.75 -3.78 14.43
N LYS A 18 8.43 -4.85 13.98
CA LYS A 18 7.84 -6.19 13.85
C LYS A 18 7.31 -6.71 15.18
N GLU A 19 8.11 -6.60 16.25
CA GLU A 19 7.71 -7.03 17.59
C GLU A 19 6.46 -6.29 18.08
N LEU A 20 6.40 -4.97 17.88
CA LEU A 20 5.22 -4.17 18.18
C LEU A 20 4.02 -4.64 17.35
N CYS A 21 4.18 -4.77 16.03
CA CYS A 21 3.10 -5.20 15.14
C CYS A 21 2.53 -6.56 15.54
N HIS A 22 3.39 -7.56 15.78
CA HIS A 22 2.95 -8.88 16.21
C HIS A 22 2.21 -8.84 17.55
N ARG A 23 2.70 -8.07 18.53
CA ARG A 23 2.01 -7.89 19.81
C ARG A 23 0.62 -7.27 19.65
N LEU A 24 0.45 -6.39 18.66
CA LEU A 24 -0.80 -5.72 18.35
C LEU A 24 -1.68 -6.47 17.34
N GLY A 25 -1.24 -7.65 16.86
CA GLY A 25 -1.99 -8.44 15.85
C GLY A 25 -1.99 -7.82 14.45
N LEU A 26 -0.96 -7.04 14.10
CA LEU A 26 -0.82 -6.36 12.81
C LEU A 26 0.18 -7.08 11.91
N ASN A 27 0.02 -6.91 10.60
CA ASN A 27 0.97 -7.40 9.60
C ASN A 27 2.05 -6.33 9.32
N PRO A 28 3.31 -6.52 9.76
CA PRO A 28 4.37 -5.55 9.50
C PRO A 28 4.87 -5.64 8.05
N LEU A 29 5.23 -4.49 7.49
CA LEU A 29 5.88 -4.38 6.19
C LEU A 29 6.92 -3.25 6.22
N TRP A 30 8.05 -3.47 5.55
CA TRP A 30 9.02 -2.42 5.28
C TRP A 30 9.17 -2.28 3.77
N ILE A 31 8.70 -1.15 3.24
CA ILE A 31 8.81 -0.88 1.81
C ILE A 31 9.88 0.17 1.52
N LYS A 32 10.49 0.02 0.36
CA LYS A 32 11.31 1.04 -0.29
C LYS A 32 10.71 1.40 -1.62
N ASN A 33 10.79 2.68 -1.97
CA ASN A 33 10.35 3.22 -3.25
C ASN A 33 11.55 3.59 -4.11
N ALA A 34 11.33 3.64 -5.41
CA ALA A 34 12.34 4.02 -6.38
C ALA A 34 12.78 5.49 -6.24
N SER A 35 11.84 6.35 -5.85
CA SER A 35 11.99 7.79 -5.75
C SER A 35 11.05 8.36 -4.67
N GLY A 36 11.17 9.66 -4.40
CA GLY A 36 10.26 10.40 -3.54
C GLY A 36 10.89 10.90 -2.23
N TRP A 37 10.14 11.75 -1.54
CA TRP A 37 10.59 12.39 -0.29
C TRP A 37 10.68 11.40 0.88
N TYR A 38 9.82 10.37 0.86
CA TYR A 38 9.85 9.24 1.78
C TYR A 38 10.16 7.96 1.01
N ASN A 39 11.44 7.73 0.73
CA ASN A 39 11.89 6.59 -0.06
C ASN A 39 11.87 5.25 0.70
N GLN A 40 11.66 5.28 2.03
CA GLN A 40 11.43 4.11 2.85
C GLN A 40 10.28 4.39 3.82
N GLN A 41 9.48 3.37 4.10
CA GLN A 41 8.35 3.46 5.01
C GLN A 41 8.17 2.15 5.78
N MET A 42 8.00 2.25 7.10
CA MET A 42 7.47 1.13 7.88
C MET A 42 5.95 1.23 7.88
N LEU A 43 5.30 0.17 7.44
CA LEU A 43 3.85 0.07 7.33
C LEU A 43 3.39 -1.10 8.21
N CYS A 44 2.17 -1.02 8.70
CA CYS A 44 1.45 -2.19 9.16
C CYS A 44 0.02 -2.14 8.66
N SER A 45 -0.57 -3.31 8.42
CA SER A 45 -2.00 -3.41 8.07
C SER A 45 -2.75 -4.43 8.91
N VAL A 46 -4.07 -4.23 8.99
CA VAL A 46 -5.00 -5.13 9.69
C VAL A 46 -6.40 -4.98 9.11
N GLU A 47 -7.11 -6.10 8.98
CA GLU A 47 -8.53 -6.11 8.62
C GLU A 47 -9.41 -5.80 9.83
N TYR A 48 -10.44 -4.99 9.63
CA TYR A 48 -11.43 -4.66 10.64
C TYR A 48 -12.85 -4.92 10.11
N ASN A 49 -13.63 -5.68 10.86
CA ASN A 49 -15.02 -5.97 10.54
C ASN A 49 -15.96 -5.19 11.47
N GLY A 50 -16.68 -4.21 10.94
CA GLY A 50 -17.60 -3.41 11.76
C GLY A 50 -18.24 -2.25 11.01
N SER A 51 -18.35 -1.11 11.69
CA SER A 51 -18.90 0.16 11.19
C SER A 51 -17.79 1.18 10.89
N PHE A 52 -18.10 2.20 10.09
CA PHE A 52 -17.14 3.28 9.79
C PHE A 52 -16.69 4.04 11.06
N LEU A 53 -17.62 4.32 11.98
CA LEU A 53 -17.28 4.94 13.26
C LEU A 53 -16.37 4.02 14.09
N GLY A 54 -16.64 2.71 14.07
CA GLY A 54 -15.83 1.70 14.75
C GLY A 54 -14.39 1.67 14.23
N VAL A 55 -14.20 1.58 12.92
CA VAL A 55 -12.86 1.56 12.32
C VAL A 55 -12.10 2.87 12.54
N ASN A 56 -12.78 4.03 12.51
CA ASN A 56 -12.15 5.31 12.84
C ASN A 56 -11.63 5.37 14.28
N ASN A 57 -12.41 4.88 15.24
CA ASN A 57 -11.97 4.83 16.64
C ASN A 57 -10.81 3.85 16.80
N TYR A 58 -10.90 2.69 16.15
CA TYR A 58 -9.86 1.67 16.17
C TYR A 58 -8.52 2.20 15.60
N VAL A 59 -8.55 2.91 14.47
CA VAL A 59 -7.36 3.54 13.87
C VAL A 59 -6.70 4.53 14.83
N ARG A 60 -7.49 5.38 15.50
CA ARG A 60 -6.96 6.37 16.45
C ARG A 60 -6.30 5.71 17.65
N GLU A 61 -6.93 4.67 18.19
CA GLU A 61 -6.41 3.88 19.30
C GLU A 61 -5.09 3.20 18.89
N LEU A 62 -5.10 2.52 17.75
CA LEU A 62 -3.94 1.82 17.22
C LEU A 62 -2.75 2.76 17.01
N SER A 63 -2.98 3.91 16.38
CA SER A 63 -1.94 4.94 16.23
C SER A 63 -1.46 5.51 17.55
N GLY A 64 -2.34 5.61 18.57
CA GLY A 64 -1.96 5.96 19.93
C GLY A 64 -0.95 4.98 20.50
N GLN A 65 -1.25 3.68 20.45
CA GLN A 65 -0.38 2.62 20.93
C GLN A 65 0.98 2.60 20.18
N ILE A 66 0.97 2.87 18.87
CA ILE A 66 2.20 2.98 18.07
C ILE A 66 3.05 4.19 18.49
N ARG A 67 2.42 5.35 18.74
CA ARG A 67 3.10 6.55 19.24
C ARG A 67 3.67 6.37 20.65
N ASP A 68 2.95 5.68 21.53
CA ASP A 68 3.41 5.38 22.88
C ASP A 68 4.66 4.49 22.87
N ALA A 69 4.76 3.58 21.89
CA ALA A 69 5.94 2.78 21.58
C ALA A 69 7.10 3.57 20.93
N LYS A 70 6.98 4.90 20.81
CA LYS A 70 7.97 5.86 20.29
C LYS A 70 8.20 5.82 18.78
N PHE A 71 7.27 5.26 18.02
CA PHE A 71 7.28 5.39 16.56
C PHE A 71 6.53 6.66 16.13
N LYS A 72 7.10 7.39 15.17
CA LYS A 72 6.46 8.57 14.59
C LYS A 72 5.51 8.16 13.47
N VAL A 73 4.22 8.10 13.78
CA VAL A 73 3.15 7.87 12.79
C VAL A 73 3.05 9.08 11.85
N VAL A 74 3.07 8.82 10.54
CA VAL A 74 3.06 9.84 9.47
C VAL A 74 1.91 9.68 8.49
N ARG A 75 1.20 8.55 8.51
CA ARG A 75 -0.05 8.33 7.77
C ARG A 75 -0.93 7.33 8.49
N GLU A 76 -2.22 7.59 8.46
CA GLU A 76 -3.30 6.69 8.87
C GLU A 76 -4.24 6.60 7.67
N LYS A 77 -4.48 5.39 7.17
CA LYS A 77 -5.30 5.15 5.97
C LYS A 77 -6.35 4.09 6.27
N ILE A 78 -7.58 4.30 5.79
CA ILE A 78 -8.66 3.31 5.83
C ILE A 78 -9.12 3.05 4.41
N GLU A 79 -9.21 1.77 4.10
CA GLU A 79 -9.68 1.23 2.84
C GLU A 79 -10.91 0.36 3.05
N CYS A 80 -11.69 0.22 2.00
CA CYS A 80 -12.72 -0.80 1.92
C CYS A 80 -12.73 -1.42 0.52
N GLN A 81 -13.53 -2.48 0.38
CA GLN A 81 -13.81 -3.08 -0.92
C GLN A 81 -14.16 -2.03 -1.98
N PHE A 82 -13.62 -2.20 -3.19
CA PHE A 82 -13.83 -1.30 -4.32
C PHE A 82 -15.31 -1.09 -4.64
N ARG A 83 -15.80 0.12 -4.33
CA ARG A 83 -17.15 0.58 -4.65
C ARG A 83 -17.25 2.08 -4.41
N LYS A 84 -18.30 2.70 -4.94
CA LYS A 84 -18.58 4.11 -4.65
C LYS A 84 -19.03 4.27 -3.19
N TRP A 85 -18.37 5.15 -2.44
CA TRP A 85 -18.73 5.48 -1.07
C TRP A 85 -18.78 7.02 -0.92
N PRO A 86 -19.67 7.61 -0.08
CA PRO A 86 -19.80 9.07 0.01
C PRO A 86 -18.52 9.79 0.41
N SER A 87 -17.67 9.14 1.20
CA SER A 87 -16.37 9.65 1.65
C SER A 87 -15.19 9.13 0.81
N SER A 88 -15.44 8.55 -0.37
CA SER A 88 -14.36 8.10 -1.25
C SER A 88 -13.42 9.25 -1.60
N LEU A 89 -12.14 9.02 -1.37
CA LEU A 89 -11.07 9.96 -1.68
C LEU A 89 -10.45 9.64 -3.04
N TYR A 90 -10.22 8.35 -3.29
CA TYR A 90 -9.71 7.78 -4.53
C TYR A 90 -9.79 6.25 -4.46
N ASN A 91 -9.52 5.58 -5.57
CA ASN A 91 -9.40 4.13 -5.63
C ASN A 91 -7.93 3.75 -5.85
N GLU A 92 -7.50 2.63 -5.26
CA GLU A 92 -6.17 2.05 -5.50
C GLU A 92 -6.32 0.65 -6.11
N CYS A 93 -5.36 0.30 -6.96
CA CYS A 93 -5.14 -1.08 -7.39
C CYS A 93 -3.68 -1.43 -7.07
N HIS A 94 -3.50 -2.44 -6.22
CA HIS A 94 -2.21 -3.00 -5.85
C HIS A 94 -1.98 -4.28 -6.64
N ILE A 95 -0.91 -4.32 -7.42
CA ILE A 95 -0.50 -5.48 -8.20
C ILE A 95 0.82 -5.99 -7.61
N LYS A 96 0.80 -7.21 -7.10
CA LYS A 96 1.95 -7.85 -6.44
C LYS A 96 2.65 -8.77 -7.42
N ILE A 97 3.94 -8.55 -7.67
CA ILE A 97 4.76 -9.42 -8.51
C ILE A 97 6.04 -9.81 -7.77
N ARG A 98 6.62 -10.97 -8.12
CA ARG A 98 7.93 -11.39 -7.67
C ARG A 98 8.83 -11.49 -8.88
N LEU A 99 10.00 -10.87 -8.80
CA LEU A 99 10.96 -10.83 -9.90
C LEU A 99 12.39 -10.85 -9.35
N PRO A 100 13.35 -11.41 -10.10
CA PRO A 100 14.76 -11.27 -9.76
C PRO A 100 15.21 -9.80 -9.87
N ASP A 101 16.27 -9.45 -9.14
CA ASP A 101 16.84 -8.10 -9.15
C ASP A 101 17.31 -7.65 -10.55
N SER A 102 17.56 -8.57 -11.49
CA SER A 102 17.90 -8.26 -12.87
C SER A 102 16.78 -7.54 -13.65
N GLU A 103 15.52 -7.65 -13.20
CA GLU A 103 14.37 -6.98 -13.84
C GLU A 103 14.10 -5.58 -13.28
N ASN A 104 14.88 -5.09 -12.30
CA ASN A 104 14.61 -3.85 -11.59
C ASN A 104 14.40 -2.65 -12.54
N GLU A 105 15.33 -2.42 -13.47
CA GLU A 105 15.23 -1.29 -14.41
C GLU A 105 14.04 -1.41 -15.35
N VAL A 106 13.68 -2.63 -15.76
CA VAL A 106 12.51 -2.88 -16.61
C VAL A 106 11.23 -2.51 -15.86
N VAL A 107 11.08 -2.95 -14.60
CA VAL A 107 9.91 -2.63 -13.78
C VAL A 107 9.78 -1.12 -13.61
N LEU A 108 10.87 -0.44 -13.27
CA LEU A 108 10.87 1.01 -13.08
C LEU A 108 10.52 1.77 -14.36
N ALA A 109 11.09 1.37 -15.50
CA ALA A 109 10.77 1.97 -16.80
C ALA A 109 9.29 1.79 -17.15
N LEU A 110 8.75 0.58 -16.98
CA LEU A 110 7.34 0.30 -17.22
C LEU A 110 6.45 1.15 -16.30
N CYS A 111 6.81 1.28 -15.03
CA CYS A 111 6.05 2.06 -14.06
C CYS A 111 6.01 3.54 -14.41
N ARG A 112 7.15 4.14 -14.81
CA ARG A 112 7.20 5.54 -15.26
C ARG A 112 6.30 5.80 -16.46
N VAL A 113 6.36 4.93 -17.48
CA VAL A 113 5.57 5.08 -18.71
C VAL A 113 4.06 4.99 -18.44
N ASN A 114 3.66 4.16 -17.47
CA ASN A 114 2.24 3.88 -17.19
C ASN A 114 1.69 4.66 -15.99
N GLY A 115 2.49 5.52 -15.35
CA GLY A 115 2.08 6.25 -14.16
C GLY A 115 1.73 5.33 -12.98
N ILE A 116 2.51 4.29 -12.77
CA ILE A 116 2.38 3.30 -11.69
C ILE A 116 3.41 3.66 -10.62
N SER A 117 3.01 3.70 -9.35
CA SER A 117 3.94 3.90 -8.24
C SER A 117 4.57 2.56 -7.85
N PRO A 118 5.89 2.36 -8.04
CA PRO A 118 6.56 1.12 -7.68
C PRO A 118 7.15 1.20 -6.27
N SER A 119 6.84 0.20 -5.45
CA SER A 119 7.53 -0.06 -4.19
C SER A 119 7.90 -1.54 -4.09
N TRP A 120 8.81 -1.87 -3.18
CA TRP A 120 9.20 -3.26 -2.93
C TRP A 120 9.49 -3.51 -1.47
N SER A 121 9.30 -4.76 -1.07
CA SER A 121 9.71 -5.25 0.25
C SER A 121 11.23 -5.13 0.40
N LEU A 122 11.69 -4.55 1.51
CA LEU A 122 13.10 -4.61 1.92
C LEU A 122 13.49 -5.96 2.54
N ILE A 123 12.50 -6.83 2.78
CA ILE A 123 12.72 -8.21 3.21
C ILE A 123 12.74 -9.06 1.94
N HIS A 124 13.90 -9.62 1.62
CA HIS A 124 14.06 -10.58 0.54
C HIS A 124 13.50 -11.95 0.96
N ASP A 125 12.97 -12.69 -0.01
CA ASP A 125 12.66 -14.10 0.19
C ASP A 125 13.91 -14.98 0.02
N VAL A 126 13.79 -16.24 0.43
CA VAL A 126 14.88 -17.24 0.32
C VAL A 126 15.27 -17.55 -1.12
N THR A 127 14.42 -17.19 -2.09
CA THR A 127 14.66 -17.40 -3.52
C THR A 127 15.50 -16.29 -4.15
N GLY A 128 15.81 -15.22 -3.42
CA GLY A 128 16.53 -14.06 -3.94
C GLY A 128 15.67 -13.18 -4.84
N GLU A 129 14.36 -13.43 -4.89
CA GLU A 129 13.41 -12.60 -5.62
C GLU A 129 12.99 -11.42 -4.76
N ARG A 130 12.65 -10.33 -5.44
CA ARG A 130 12.10 -9.13 -4.84
C ARG A 130 10.60 -9.14 -5.02
N LYS A 131 9.87 -8.97 -3.91
CA LYS A 131 8.43 -8.72 -3.94
C LYS A 131 8.17 -7.25 -4.20
N TRP A 132 7.60 -6.97 -5.37
CA TRP A 132 7.16 -5.66 -5.80
C TRP A 132 5.67 -5.43 -5.51
N TYR A 133 5.34 -4.21 -5.15
CA TYR A 133 3.99 -3.69 -5.00
C TYR A 133 3.83 -2.52 -5.97
N LEU A 134 3.04 -2.76 -7.02
CA LEU A 134 2.80 -1.78 -8.08
C LEU A 134 1.43 -1.16 -7.85
N THR A 135 1.40 0.11 -7.48
CA THR A 135 0.16 0.80 -7.08
C THR A 135 -0.29 1.79 -8.14
N VAL A 136 -1.54 1.65 -8.59
CA VAL A 136 -2.22 2.63 -9.45
C VAL A 136 -3.28 3.35 -8.65
N ARG A 137 -3.32 4.68 -8.73
CA ARG A 137 -4.34 5.50 -8.04
C ARG A 137 -5.25 6.20 -9.04
N ASP A 138 -6.55 6.18 -8.77
CA ASP A 138 -7.55 6.89 -9.56
C ASP A 138 -8.41 7.80 -8.68
N TYR A 139 -8.31 9.11 -8.93
CA TYR A 139 -9.04 10.16 -8.21
C TYR A 139 -10.33 10.59 -8.92
N SER A 140 -10.68 10.00 -10.07
CA SER A 140 -11.90 10.35 -10.80
C SER A 140 -13.17 9.93 -10.08
N LEU A 141 -13.07 8.91 -9.21
CA LEU A 141 -14.18 8.28 -8.48
C LEU A 141 -15.30 7.70 -9.37
N ASP A 142 -15.14 7.73 -10.69
CA ASP A 142 -16.00 7.00 -11.61
C ASP A 142 -15.55 5.54 -11.68
N ILE A 143 -16.42 4.65 -11.21
CA ILE A 143 -16.09 3.23 -11.07
C ILE A 143 -15.80 2.61 -12.44
N ARG A 144 -16.53 3.00 -13.49
CA ARG A 144 -16.36 2.42 -14.82
C ARG A 144 -15.01 2.79 -15.43
N SER A 145 -14.66 4.08 -15.44
CA SER A 145 -13.35 4.53 -15.94
C SER A 145 -12.20 3.94 -15.10
N THR A 146 -12.37 3.92 -13.78
CA THR A 146 -11.40 3.35 -12.84
C THR A 146 -11.16 1.87 -13.14
N SER A 147 -12.22 1.06 -13.30
CA SER A 147 -12.10 -0.36 -13.65
C SER A 147 -11.41 -0.58 -14.98
N LEU A 148 -11.73 0.23 -16.01
CA LEU A 148 -11.05 0.13 -17.31
C LEU A 148 -9.55 0.44 -17.19
N ARG A 149 -9.19 1.46 -16.42
CA ARG A 149 -7.81 1.84 -16.17
C ARG A 149 -7.06 0.73 -15.44
N PHE A 150 -7.60 0.22 -14.34
CA PHE A 150 -7.00 -0.86 -13.57
C PHE A 150 -6.86 -2.14 -14.41
N GLY A 151 -7.90 -2.52 -15.17
CA GLY A 151 -7.86 -3.66 -16.07
C GLY A 151 -6.77 -3.54 -17.14
N LYS A 152 -6.60 -2.35 -17.73
CA LYS A 152 -5.51 -2.09 -18.68
C LYS A 152 -4.14 -2.27 -18.02
N THR A 153 -3.93 -1.72 -16.82
CA THR A 153 -2.65 -1.85 -16.12
C THR A 153 -2.37 -3.30 -15.73
N ILE A 154 -3.35 -4.02 -15.18
CA ILE A 154 -3.21 -5.44 -14.83
C ILE A 154 -2.81 -6.24 -16.07
N LYS A 155 -3.47 -6.01 -17.22
CA LYS A 155 -3.12 -6.66 -18.48
C LYS A 155 -1.68 -6.33 -18.90
N THR A 156 -1.27 -5.07 -18.82
CA THR A 156 0.11 -4.67 -19.15
C THR A 156 1.16 -5.37 -18.28
N ILE A 157 0.90 -5.49 -16.97
CA ILE A 157 1.79 -6.23 -16.06
C ILE A 157 1.81 -7.72 -16.40
N HIS A 158 0.63 -8.31 -16.62
CA HIS A 158 0.49 -9.71 -17.00
C HIS A 158 1.25 -10.04 -18.29
N ASP A 159 1.07 -9.24 -19.33
CA ASP A 159 1.71 -9.47 -20.62
C ASP A 159 3.25 -9.37 -20.55
N ARG A 160 3.79 -8.55 -19.63
CA ARG A 160 5.25 -8.36 -19.50
C ARG A 160 5.92 -9.36 -18.56
N PHE A 161 5.27 -9.72 -17.46
CA PHE A 161 5.87 -10.47 -16.36
C PHE A 161 5.15 -11.78 -16.03
N GLY A 162 4.06 -12.09 -16.74
CA GLY A 162 3.19 -13.22 -16.43
C GLY A 162 2.20 -12.93 -15.30
N GLN A 163 1.54 -13.97 -14.82
CA GLN A 163 0.47 -13.86 -13.82
C GLN A 163 0.94 -13.17 -12.53
N PRO A 164 0.30 -12.05 -12.12
CA PRO A 164 0.61 -11.43 -10.84
C PRO A 164 0.34 -12.38 -9.66
N SER A 165 1.21 -12.33 -8.66
CA SER A 165 1.08 -13.10 -7.42
C SER A 165 -0.08 -12.63 -6.53
N GLY A 166 -0.62 -11.44 -6.78
CA GLY A 166 -1.81 -10.92 -6.12
C GLY A 166 -2.29 -9.63 -6.76
N ILE A 167 -3.61 -9.40 -6.71
CA ILE A 167 -4.25 -8.17 -7.16
C ILE A 167 -5.26 -7.79 -6.10
N GLU A 168 -5.16 -6.57 -5.57
CA GLU A 168 -6.10 -5.99 -4.63
C GLU A 168 -6.62 -4.67 -5.22
N ILE A 169 -7.94 -4.46 -5.16
CA ILE A 169 -8.57 -3.24 -5.63
C ILE A 169 -9.45 -2.70 -4.51
N GLU A 170 -9.21 -1.46 -4.13
CA GLU A 170 -9.75 -0.88 -2.91
C GLU A 170 -10.17 0.58 -3.13
N THR A 171 -11.05 1.04 -2.26
CA THR A 171 -11.47 2.43 -2.20
C THR A 171 -10.97 3.04 -0.89
N VAL A 172 -10.13 4.07 -1.00
CA VAL A 172 -9.65 4.83 0.16
C VAL A 172 -10.70 5.84 0.57
N ILE A 173 -11.02 5.82 1.86
CA ILE A 173 -12.07 6.63 2.47
C ILE A 173 -11.63 7.47 3.65
N PHE A 174 -10.41 7.23 4.12
CA PHE A 174 -9.71 8.07 5.07
C PHE A 174 -8.21 8.00 4.77
N ASP A 175 -7.54 9.14 4.71
CA ASP A 175 -6.09 9.23 4.56
C ASP A 175 -5.61 10.55 5.15
N THR A 176 -4.81 10.50 6.21
CA THR A 176 -4.26 11.70 6.86
C THR A 176 -3.09 12.34 6.09
N ASN A 177 -2.47 11.62 5.15
CA ASN A 177 -1.33 12.12 4.40
C ASN A 177 -1.23 11.51 2.98
N LYS A 178 -2.11 11.98 2.10
CA LYS A 178 -2.15 11.61 0.67
C LYS A 178 -0.85 11.93 -0.09
N ASN A 179 -0.02 12.82 0.44
CA ASN A 179 1.21 13.29 -0.20
C ASN A 179 2.44 12.49 0.25
N ILE A 180 2.31 11.53 1.16
CA ILE A 180 3.46 10.73 1.61
C ILE A 180 4.08 9.93 0.47
N ASP A 181 3.27 9.63 -0.56
CA ASP A 181 3.68 8.92 -1.77
C ASP A 181 4.05 9.88 -2.93
N LYS A 182 4.17 11.18 -2.65
CA LYS A 182 4.51 12.18 -3.67
C LYS A 182 5.93 11.98 -4.19
N GLY A 183 6.06 12.01 -5.52
CA GLY A 183 7.34 11.85 -6.21
C GLY A 183 7.78 10.39 -6.39
N TRP A 184 6.88 9.43 -6.23
CA TRP A 184 7.15 7.99 -6.43
C TRP A 184 7.11 7.55 -7.90
N ILE A 185 6.84 8.47 -8.83
CA ILE A 185 6.87 8.25 -10.28
C ILE A 185 7.89 9.22 -10.88
#